data_AF-A0A517ZVQ6-F1
#
_entry.id   AF-A0A517ZVQ6-F1
#
_cell.length_a   1.000
_cell.length_b   1.000
_cell.length_c   1.000
_cell.angle_alpha   90.00
_cell.angle_beta   90.00
_cell.angle_gamma   90.00
#
_symmetry.space_group_name_H-M   'P 1'
#
loop_
_entity.id
_entity.type
_entity.pdbx_description
1 polymer ?
#
loop_
_entity_poly.entity_id
_entity_poly.type
_entity_poly.pdbx_seq_one_letter_code
_entity_poly.pdbx_strand_id
1 'polypeptide(L)'
;MAETTPLASYDFASGTLDDALAFLKRSRSELRMLRRVRVWNDRFCLFDINGDYFEIRGLGYSQPEITKILDTVNTAYKRERIHEPTEADYKEFKTGRRYAWAVDRVM
;
A
#
# COMPACT_ATOMS: atom_id res chain seq x y z
N MET A 1 16.69 -14.07 9.58
CA MET A 1 15.66 -13.00 9.59
C MET A 1 14.35 -13.73 9.77
N ALA A 2 13.58 -13.46 10.83
CA ALA A 2 12.32 -14.17 11.08
C ALA A 2 11.40 -13.98 9.88
N GLU A 3 10.90 -15.09 9.32
CA GLU A 3 9.89 -15.09 8.26
C GLU A 3 8.65 -14.41 8.83
N THR A 4 8.52 -13.11 8.56
CA THR A 4 7.34 -12.36 8.97
C THR A 4 6.24 -12.82 8.01
N THR A 5 5.28 -13.59 8.51
CA THR A 5 4.10 -14.00 7.73
C THR A 5 3.19 -12.79 7.58
N PRO A 6 2.59 -12.54 6.40
CA PRO A 6 1.61 -11.48 6.27
C PRO A 6 0.40 -11.78 7.17
N LEU A 7 -0.12 -10.77 7.87
CA LEU A 7 -1.33 -10.91 8.68
C LEU A 7 -2.55 -11.28 7.82
N ALA A 8 -2.57 -10.77 6.59
CA ALA A 8 -3.53 -11.12 5.57
C ALA A 8 -2.92 -10.86 4.18
N SER A 9 -3.32 -11.69 3.23
CA SER A 9 -2.94 -11.59 1.82
C SER A 9 -4.18 -11.51 0.94
N TYR A 10 -4.11 -10.69 -0.10
CA TYR A 10 -5.13 -10.62 -1.15
C TYR A 10 -4.50 -10.80 -2.53
N ASP A 11 -5.03 -11.72 -3.32
CA ASP A 11 -4.59 -11.93 -4.69
C ASP A 11 -5.40 -11.02 -5.63
N PHE A 12 -4.72 -10.02 -6.19
CA PHE A 12 -5.30 -9.07 -7.13
C PHE A 12 -5.42 -9.69 -8.53
N ALA A 13 -6.60 -9.53 -9.12
CA ALA A 13 -6.86 -9.83 -10.52
C ALA A 13 -7.28 -8.54 -11.25
N SER A 14 -6.98 -8.45 -12.54
CA SER A 14 -7.39 -7.29 -13.34
C SER A 14 -8.92 -7.07 -13.24
N GLY A 15 -9.32 -5.89 -12.79
CA GLY A 15 -10.73 -5.54 -12.57
C GLY A 15 -11.23 -5.68 -11.12
N THR A 16 -10.45 -6.22 -10.18
CA THR A 16 -10.86 -6.37 -8.76
C THR A 16 -10.35 -5.25 -7.85
N LEU A 17 -10.15 -4.05 -8.40
CA LEU A 17 -9.65 -2.90 -7.65
C LEU A 17 -10.54 -2.53 -6.46
N ASP A 18 -11.85 -2.53 -6.63
CA ASP A 18 -12.77 -2.19 -5.55
C ASP A 18 -12.71 -3.21 -4.40
N ASP A 19 -12.48 -4.48 -4.72
CA ASP A 19 -12.29 -5.54 -3.72
C ASP A 19 -10.96 -5.38 -2.96
N ALA A 20 -9.88 -5.00 -3.65
CA ALA A 20 -8.60 -4.68 -3.03
C ALA A 20 -8.71 -3.46 -2.10
N LEU A 21 -9.44 -2.43 -2.51
CA LEU A 21 -9.74 -1.26 -1.68
C LEU A 21 -10.59 -1.61 -0.47
N ALA A 22 -11.59 -2.47 -0.65
CA ALA A 22 -12.43 -2.96 0.44
C ALA A 22 -11.63 -3.82 1.43
N PHE A 23 -10.73 -4.67 0.93
CA PHE A 23 -9.78 -5.43 1.74
C PHE A 23 -8.93 -4.49 2.60
N LEU A 24 -8.25 -3.51 1.99
CA LEU A 24 -7.43 -2.54 2.74
C LEU A 24 -8.24 -1.77 3.76
N LYS A 25 -9.48 -1.40 3.45
CA LYS A 25 -10.37 -0.69 4.38
C LYS A 25 -10.76 -1.54 5.59
N ARG A 26 -11.06 -2.83 5.39
CA ARG A 26 -11.38 -3.77 6.48
C ARG A 26 -10.15 -4.07 7.34
N SER A 27 -9.04 -4.42 6.69
CA SER A 27 -7.82 -4.83 7.36
C SER A 27 -7.12 -3.66 8.07
N ARG A 28 -7.43 -2.40 7.71
CA ARG A 28 -6.87 -1.21 8.37
C ARG A 28 -7.08 -1.20 9.89
N SER A 29 -8.17 -1.75 10.42
CA SER A 29 -8.39 -1.79 11.87
C SER A 29 -7.47 -2.75 12.61
N GLU A 30 -6.89 -3.71 11.91
CA GLU A 30 -5.97 -4.70 12.48
C GLU A 30 -4.54 -4.14 12.61
N LEU A 31 -4.15 -3.17 11.76
CA LEU A 31 -2.87 -2.48 11.88
C LEU A 31 -2.98 -1.26 12.81
N ARG A 32 -2.06 -1.16 13.78
CA ARG A 32 -2.10 -0.08 14.78
C ARG A 32 -1.78 1.29 14.17
N MET A 33 -0.64 1.39 13.51
CA MET A 33 -0.15 2.64 12.93
C MET A 33 0.65 2.37 11.66
N LEU A 34 0.08 2.73 10.51
CA LEU A 34 0.75 2.58 9.22
C LEU A 34 2.08 3.36 9.23
N ARG A 35 3.14 2.70 8.79
CA ARG A 35 4.51 3.25 8.78
C ARG A 35 5.04 3.45 7.37
N ARG A 36 4.92 2.44 6.53
CA ARG A 36 5.51 2.42 5.19
C ARG A 36 4.78 1.44 4.28
N VAL A 37 4.97 1.63 2.98
CA VAL A 37 4.61 0.66 1.96
C VAL A 37 5.84 0.27 1.17
N ARG A 38 5.81 -0.94 0.63
CA ARG A 38 6.77 -1.42 -0.36
C ARG A 38 6.02 -1.91 -1.57
N VAL A 39 6.52 -1.56 -2.75
CA VAL A 39 5.92 -1.92 -4.02
C VAL A 39 6.97 -2.57 -4.89
N TRP A 40 6.77 -3.85 -5.19
CA TRP A 40 7.54 -4.62 -6.17
C TRP A 40 6.88 -4.51 -7.54
N ASN A 41 7.39 -5.25 -8.52
CA ASN A 41 6.77 -5.32 -9.84
C ASN A 41 5.46 -6.13 -9.85
N ASP A 42 5.34 -7.10 -8.94
CA ASP A 42 4.26 -8.09 -8.88
C ASP A 42 3.46 -8.06 -7.56
N ARG A 43 3.91 -7.30 -6.56
CA ARG A 43 3.25 -7.25 -5.24
C ARG A 43 3.39 -5.91 -4.54
N PHE A 44 2.49 -5.70 -3.60
CA PHE A 44 2.41 -4.54 -2.72
C PHE A 44 2.35 -5.01 -1.27
N CYS A 45 3.12 -4.40 -0.38
CA CYS A 45 3.05 -4.66 1.05
C CYS A 45 2.85 -3.37 1.84
N LEU A 46 1.95 -3.41 2.82
CA LEU A 46 1.65 -2.32 3.75
C LEU A 46 2.12 -2.70 5.15
N PHE A 47 3.09 -1.97 5.70
CA PHE A 47 3.68 -2.23 7.01
C PHE A 47 3.21 -1.24 8.06
N ASP A 48 3.00 -1.73 9.28
CA ASP A 48 2.78 -0.90 10.45
C ASP A 48 4.08 -0.61 11.24
N ILE A 49 3.94 0.03 12.40
CA ILE A 49 5.06 0.39 13.26
C ILE A 49 5.70 -0.81 13.97
N ASN A 50 4.93 -1.87 14.25
CA ASN A 50 5.39 -3.08 14.93
C ASN A 50 6.12 -4.04 13.97
N GLY A 51 5.94 -3.84 12.66
CA GLY A 51 6.52 -4.69 11.63
C GLY A 51 5.52 -5.68 11.04
N ASP A 52 4.28 -5.69 11.54
CA ASP A 52 3.19 -6.43 10.96
C ASP A 52 2.83 -5.83 9.59
N TYR A 53 2.38 -6.68 8.67
CA TYR A 53 2.08 -6.22 7.32
C TYR A 53 0.97 -7.01 6.64
N PHE A 54 0.36 -6.35 5.65
CA PHE A 54 -0.51 -6.98 4.66
C PHE A 54 0.17 -7.05 3.31
N GLU A 55 -0.21 -8.06 2.54
CA GLU A 55 0.29 -8.30 1.20
C GLU A 55 -0.86 -8.27 0.18
N ILE A 56 -0.64 -7.60 -0.95
CA ILE A 56 -1.47 -7.72 -2.14
C ILE A 56 -0.56 -8.27 -3.26
N ARG A 57 -0.88 -9.45 -3.76
CA ARG A 57 -0.14 -10.10 -4.86
C ARG A 57 -0.81 -9.79 -6.18
N GLY A 58 -0.06 -9.82 -7.28
CA GLY A 58 -0.56 -9.44 -8.61
C GLY A 58 -0.71 -7.93 -8.79
N LEU A 59 -0.33 -7.12 -7.79
CA LEU A 59 -0.36 -5.66 -7.84
C LEU A 59 0.99 -5.03 -7.50
N GLY A 60 1.71 -4.57 -8.51
CA GLY A 60 2.98 -3.87 -8.39
C GLY A 60 3.02 -2.53 -9.11
N TYR A 61 4.21 -1.93 -9.16
CA TYR A 61 4.38 -0.55 -9.61
C TYR A 61 4.13 -0.35 -11.11
N SER A 62 4.16 -1.40 -11.92
CA SER A 62 3.91 -1.33 -13.37
C SER A 62 2.42 -1.16 -13.71
N GLN A 63 1.51 -1.54 -12.82
CA GLN A 63 0.08 -1.46 -13.10
C GLN A 63 -0.51 -0.10 -12.71
N PRO A 64 -1.42 0.48 -13.51
CA PRO A 64 -2.00 1.80 -13.26
C PRO A 64 -2.81 1.86 -11.95
N GLU A 65 -3.40 0.74 -11.54
CA GLU A 65 -4.24 0.60 -10.33
C GLU A 65 -3.48 0.88 -9.04
N ILE A 66 -2.15 0.71 -9.03
CA ILE A 66 -1.31 0.93 -7.85
C ILE A 66 -1.44 2.36 -7.30
N THR A 67 -1.67 3.35 -8.17
CA THR A 67 -1.84 4.75 -7.77
C THR A 67 -3.02 4.93 -6.82
N LYS A 68 -4.15 4.30 -7.13
CA LYS A 68 -5.37 4.35 -6.31
C LYS A 68 -5.19 3.63 -4.98
N ILE A 69 -4.45 2.51 -4.98
CA ILE A 69 -4.09 1.81 -3.75
C ILE A 69 -3.21 2.71 -2.86
N LEU A 70 -2.15 3.29 -3.43
CA LEU A 70 -1.21 4.16 -2.71
C LEU A 70 -1.90 5.41 -2.15
N ASP A 71 -2.81 6.01 -2.91
CA ASP A 71 -3.62 7.15 -2.46
C ASP A 71 -4.53 6.75 -1.29
N THR A 72 -5.13 5.55 -1.33
CA THR A 72 -6.03 5.04 -0.27
C THR A 72 -5.32 4.84 1.07
N VAL A 73 -4.06 4.39 1.03
CA VAL A 73 -3.22 4.26 2.22
C VAL A 73 -2.46 5.55 2.57
N ASN A 74 -2.74 6.65 1.86
CA ASN A 74 -2.14 7.97 2.06
C ASN A 74 -0.61 7.95 1.94
N THR A 75 -0.09 7.23 0.94
CA THR A 75 1.35 7.17 0.69
C THR A 75 1.84 8.47 0.05
N ALA A 76 2.98 8.98 0.51
CA ALA A 76 3.66 10.10 -0.15
C ALA A 76 4.53 9.55 -1.29
N TYR A 77 4.16 9.80 -2.54
CA TYR A 77 4.90 9.40 -3.73
C TYR A 77 4.70 10.38 -4.89
N LYS A 78 5.56 10.33 -5.91
CA LYS A 78 5.38 11.08 -7.15
C LYS A 78 4.65 10.20 -8.16
N ARG A 79 3.42 10.58 -8.55
CA ARG A 79 2.59 9.84 -9.50
C ARG A 79 3.29 9.61 -10.84
N GLU A 80 3.99 10.60 -11.35
CA GLU A 80 4.73 10.52 -12.62
C GLU A 80 5.81 9.43 -12.62
N ARG A 81 6.42 9.17 -11.46
CA ARG A 81 7.57 8.26 -11.33
C ARG A 81 7.23 6.90 -10.75
N ILE A 82 5.97 6.67 -10.36
CA ILE A 82 5.62 5.41 -9.72
C ILE A 82 5.78 4.22 -10.67
N HIS A 83 5.55 4.43 -11.96
CA HIS A 83 5.63 3.38 -12.97
C HIS A 83 7.04 3.18 -13.56
N GLU A 84 7.98 4.08 -13.27
CA GLU A 84 9.37 3.94 -13.74
C GLU A 84 10.01 2.67 -13.14
N PRO A 85 10.79 1.88 -13.89
CA PRO A 85 11.54 0.78 -13.28
C PRO A 85 12.55 1.31 -12.25
N THR A 86 12.92 0.46 -11.29
CA THR A 86 13.97 0.77 -10.31
C THR A 86 14.95 -0.40 -10.24
N GLU A 87 16.23 -0.11 -9.98
CA GLU A 87 17.27 -1.13 -9.82
C GLU A 87 17.13 -1.89 -8.48
N ALA A 88 16.42 -1.31 -7.51
CA ALA A 88 16.10 -1.98 -6.26
C ALA A 88 14.97 -2.99 -6.44
N ASP A 89 14.95 -4.04 -5.61
CA ASP A 89 13.88 -5.05 -5.66
C ASP A 89 12.48 -4.44 -5.47
N TYR A 90 12.39 -3.36 -4.69
CA TYR A 90 11.14 -2.66 -4.40
C TYR A 90 11.33 -1.16 -4.25
N LYS A 91 10.24 -0.43 -4.50
CA LYS A 91 10.11 0.98 -4.11
C LYS A 91 9.51 1.06 -2.71
N GLU A 92 10.20 1.73 -1.79
CA GLU A 92 9.71 1.99 -0.44
C GLU A 92 9.23 3.42 -0.31
N PHE A 93 8.05 3.60 0.26
CA PHE A 93 7.48 4.91 0.54
C PHE A 93 6.95 4.97 1.96
N LYS A 94 6.99 6.17 2.55
CA LYS A 94 6.36 6.42 3.85
C LYS A 94 4.86 6.61 3.66
N THR A 95 4.08 5.94 4.50
CA THR A 95 2.66 6.27 4.63
C THR A 95 2.55 7.52 5.49
N GLY A 96 1.78 8.50 5.03
CA GLY A 96 1.46 9.66 5.86
C GLY A 96 0.67 9.24 7.09
N ARG A 97 0.87 9.93 8.22
CA ARG A 97 -0.11 9.90 9.32
C ARG A 97 -1.46 10.28 8.72
N ARG A 98 -2.50 9.50 9.03
CA ARG A 98 -3.88 9.83 8.66
C ARG A 98 -4.16 11.21 9.26
N TYR A 99 -4.13 12.25 8.43
CA TYR A 99 -4.29 13.64 8.84
C TYR A 99 -3.21 14.12 9.85
N ALA A 100 -2.09 14.64 9.34
CA ALA A 100 -1.45 15.75 10.06
C ALA A 100 -2.50 16.87 10.12
N TRP A 101 -2.68 17.49 11.30
CA TRP A 101 -3.72 18.48 11.59
C TRP A 101 -4.03 19.40 10.38
N ALA A 102 -5.33 19.57 10.07
CA ALA A 102 -5.90 20.43 9.02
C ALA A 102 -6.11 19.86 7.59
N VAL A 103 -6.72 18.68 7.45
CA VAL A 103 -7.55 18.42 6.25
C VAL A 103 -9.01 18.55 6.67
N ASP A 104 -9.49 19.79 6.66
CA ASP A 104 -10.91 20.08 6.65
C ASP A 104 -11.46 19.59 5.31
N ARG A 105 -12.40 18.64 5.33
CA ARG A 105 -13.18 18.30 4.14
C ARG A 105 -14.42 19.17 4.19
N VAL A 106 -14.32 20.38 3.64
CA VAL A 106 -15.49 21.22 3.36
C VAL A 106 -16.44 20.41 2.48
N MET A 107 -17.67 20.25 2.97
CA MET A 107 -18.83 19.67 2.30
C MET A 107 -19.44 20.67 1.32
#